data_AF-A0A4Y2R978-F1
#
_entry.id   AF-A0A4Y2R978-F1
#
_cell.length_a   1.000
_cell.length_b   1.000
_cell.length_c   1.000
_cell.angle_alpha   90.00
_cell.angle_beta   90.00
_cell.angle_gamma   90.00
#
_symmetry.space_group_name_H-M   'P 1'
#
loop_
_entity.id
_entity.type
_entity.pdbx_description
1 polymer ?
#
loop_
_entity_poly.entity_id
_entity_poly.type
_entity_poly.pdbx_seq_one_letter_code
_entity_poly.pdbx_strand_id
1 'polypeptide(L)' 'MFHTARFIQEKIEEFRYQLLKYPHYSLDLAPSDYHLLGPLKLHLESKRFVTDAEAERIWDSCSKTFMQE' A
#
# COMPACT_ATOMS: atom_id res chain seq x y z
N MET A 1 -1.61 15.79 3.58
CA MET A 1 -0.95 16.19 2.32
C MET A 1 0.58 16.06 2.48
N PHE A 2 1.07 14.84 2.77
CA PHE A 2 2.51 14.57 2.98
C PHE A 2 3.18 14.11 1.69
N HIS A 3 2.48 13.33 0.85
CA HIS A 3 2.96 12.83 -0.44
C HIS A 3 3.39 13.91 -1.44
N THR A 4 2.90 15.14 -1.29
CA THR A 4 3.24 16.30 -2.15
C THR A 4 4.10 17.34 -1.43
N ALA A 5 4.58 17.07 -0.22
CA ALA A 5 5.44 18.00 0.51
C ALA A 5 6.78 18.19 -0.22
N ARG A 6 7.38 19.37 -0.09
CA ARG A 6 8.64 19.73 -0.77
C ARG A 6 9.74 18.69 -0.56
N PHE A 7 9.95 18.26 0.68
CA PHE A 7 10.95 17.25 1.03
C PHE A 7 10.76 15.92 0.28
N ILE A 8 9.50 15.52 0.04
CA ILE A 8 9.19 14.29 -0.72
C ILE A 8 9.48 14.49 -2.21
N GLN A 9 9.14 15.66 -2.78
CA GLN A 9 9.44 15.97 -4.17
C GLN A 9 10.97 15.99 -4.42
N GLU A 10 11.74 16.61 -3.53
CA GLU A 10 13.21 16.63 -3.58
C GLU A 10 13.78 15.20 -3.57
N LYS A 11 13.24 14.30 -2.74
CA LYS A 11 13.66 12.90 -2.71
C LYS A 11 13.28 12.12 -3.96
N ILE A 12 12.10 12.34 -4.52
CA ILE A 12 11.67 11.73 -5.80
C ILE A 12 12.63 12.12 -6.93
N GLU A 13 13.01 13.40 -6.98
CA GLU A 13 13.98 13.92 -7.95
C GLU A 13 15.39 13.36 -7.74
N GLU A 14 15.86 13.26 -6.49
CA GLU A 14 17.14 12.64 -6.12
C GLU A 14 17.24 11.19 -6.62
N PHE A 15 16.17 10.40 -6.44
CA PHE A 15 16.09 9.03 -6.93
C PHE A 15 15.76 8.91 -8.42
N ARG A 16 15.50 10.03 -9.10
CA ARG A 16 15.08 10.11 -10.51
C ARG A 16 13.84 9.28 -10.83
N TYR A 17 12.91 9.19 -9.87
CA TYR A 17 11.65 8.51 -10.11
C TYR A 17 10.71 9.36 -10.95
N GLN A 18 10.11 8.74 -11.97
CA GLN A 18 9.06 9.37 -12.74
C GLN A 18 7.75 9.36 -11.94
N LEU A 19 7.26 10.53 -11.57
CA LEU A 19 5.96 10.66 -10.92
C LEU A 19 4.83 10.58 -11.96
N LEU A 20 3.99 9.56 -11.85
CA LEU A 20 2.77 9.45 -12.67
C LEU A 20 1.72 10.45 -12.18
N LYS A 21 1.06 11.13 -13.12
CA LYS A 21 -0.05 12.05 -12.79
C LYS A 21 -1.23 11.23 -12.29
N TYR A 22 -1.69 11.53 -11.08
CA TYR A 22 -2.79 10.84 -10.45
C TYR A 22 -3.97 11.79 -10.20
N PRO A 23 -5.19 11.47 -10.67
CA PRO A 23 -6.36 12.29 -10.38
C PRO A 23 -6.74 12.26 -8.89
N HIS A 24 -7.27 13.36 -8.39
CA HIS A 24 -7.75 13.42 -7.01
C HIS A 24 -8.93 12.47 -6.81
N TYR A 25 -8.93 11.74 -5.68
CA TYR A 25 -10.02 10.84 -5.24
C TYR A 25 -10.32 9.62 -6.11
N SER A 26 -9.40 9.17 -6.96
CA SER A 26 -9.62 7.99 -7.80
C SER A 26 -9.11 6.69 -7.17
N LEU A 27 -9.75 6.14 -6.14
CA LEU A 27 -9.30 4.85 -5.56
C LEU A 27 -9.37 3.69 -6.56
N ASP A 28 -10.25 3.79 -7.55
CA ASP A 28 -10.42 2.86 -8.66
C ASP A 28 -9.20 2.80 -9.60
N LEU A 29 -8.34 3.81 -9.59
CA LEU A 29 -7.15 3.86 -10.44
C LEU A 29 -5.87 3.39 -9.73
N ALA A 30 -5.92 3.14 -8.42
CA ALA A 30 -4.76 2.74 -7.64
C ALA A 30 -4.75 1.23 -7.51
N PRO A 31 -3.77 0.52 -8.11
CA PRO A 31 -3.67 -0.93 -7.99
C PRO A 31 -3.62 -1.42 -6.55
N SER A 32 -3.05 -0.62 -5.63
CA SER A 32 -3.12 -0.89 -4.20
C SER A 32 -4.56 -0.99 -3.71
N ASP A 33 -5.39 -0.02 -4.05
CA ASP A 33 -6.72 0.15 -3.47
C ASP A 33 -7.75 -0.80 -4.10
N TYR A 34 -7.79 -0.91 -5.43
CA TYR A 34 -8.80 -1.74 -6.09
C TYR A 34 -8.45 -3.23 -6.15
N HIS A 35 -7.16 -3.60 -6.13
CA HIS A 35 -6.73 -4.99 -6.30
C HIS A 35 -6.13 -5.60 -5.03
N LEU A 36 -5.18 -4.91 -4.36
CA LEU A 36 -4.46 -5.48 -3.22
C LEU A 36 -5.27 -5.40 -1.91
N LEU A 37 -5.87 -4.25 -1.60
CA LEU A 37 -6.50 -4.00 -0.30
C LEU A 37 -7.82 -4.75 -0.11
N GLY A 38 -8.55 -5.05 -1.17
CA GLY A 38 -9.82 -5.80 -1.09
C GLY A 38 -9.64 -7.22 -0.53
N PRO A 39 -8.86 -8.09 -1.20
CA PRO A 39 -8.58 -9.45 -0.73
C PRO A 39 -7.85 -9.47 0.62
N LEU A 40 -6.93 -8.53 0.83
CA LEU A 40 -6.25 -8.37 2.10
C LEU A 40 -7.24 -8.07 3.22
N LYS A 41 -8.16 -7.13 3.03
CA LYS A 41 -9.17 -6.80 4.03
C LYS A 41 -10.00 -8.02 4.40
N LEU A 42 -10.44 -8.82 3.43
CA LEU A 42 -11.17 -10.06 3.68
C LEU A 42 -10.35 -11.06 4.52
N HIS A 43 -9.05 -11.17 4.25
CA HIS A 43 -8.15 -12.03 5.01
C HIS A 43 -7.93 -11.53 6.46
N LEU A 44 -7.95 -10.22 6.67
CA LEU A 44 -7.72 -9.58 7.97
C LEU A 44 -9.01 -9.35 8.79
N GLU A 45 -10.19 -9.36 8.18
CA GLU A 45 -11.46 -8.90 8.76
C GLU A 45 -11.85 -9.60 10.08
N SER A 46 -11.41 -10.85 10.29
CA SER A 46 -11.72 -11.63 11.49
C SER A 46 -10.55 -11.79 12.46
N LYS A 47 -9.43 -11.11 12.22
CA LYS A 47 -8.21 -11.24 13.03
C LYS A 47 -8.07 -10.09 14.01
N ARG A 48 -7.74 -10.40 15.26
CA ARG A 48 -7.37 -9.41 16.28
C ARG A 48 -5.89 -9.59 16.60
N PHE A 49 -5.13 -8.52 16.40
CA PHE A 49 -3.70 -8.50 16.70
C PHE A 49 -3.50 -7.90 18.09
N VAL A 50 -2.65 -8.54 18.90
CA VAL A 50 -2.27 -8.03 20.23
C VAL A 50 -0.96 -7.24 20.15
N THR A 51 -0.12 -7.54 19.16
CA THR A 51 1.19 -6.90 18.95
C THR A 51 1.44 -6.60 17.49
N ASP A 52 2.25 -5.60 17.20
CA ASP A 52 2.65 -5.26 15.83
C ASP A 52 3.39 -6.41 15.16
N ALA A 53 4.23 -7.15 15.91
CA ALA A 53 4.93 -8.33 15.41
C ALA A 53 3.99 -9.45 14.93
N GLU A 54 2.80 -9.57 15.54
CA GLU A 54 1.77 -10.51 15.10
C GLU A 54 1.13 -10.05 13.77
N ALA A 55 0.84 -8.75 13.66
CA ALA A 55 0.30 -8.16 12.44
C ALA A 55 1.29 -8.28 11.26
N GLU A 56 2.58 -7.99 11.48
CA GLU A 56 3.63 -8.10 10.48
C GLU A 56 3.81 -9.53 9.94
N ARG A 57 3.78 -10.53 10.82
CA ARG A 57 3.88 -11.95 10.40
C ARG A 57 2.71 -12.36 9.50
N ILE A 58 1.50 -11.95 9.87
CA ILE A 58 0.30 -12.27 9.10
C ILE A 58 0.31 -11.51 7.76
N TRP A 59 0.75 -10.26 7.75
CA TRP A 59 0.99 -9.50 6.53
C TRP A 59 2.00 -10.19 5.60
N ASP A 60 3.15 -10.63 6.12
CA ASP A 60 4.18 -11.30 5.33
C ASP A 60 3.68 -12.61 4.72
N SER A 61 2.93 -13.41 5.49
CA SER A 61 2.29 -14.63 4.97
C SER A 61 1.25 -14.33 3.89
N CYS A 62 0.45 -13.28 4.08
CA CYS A 62 -0.64 -12.90 3.19
C CYS A 62 -0.09 -12.34 1.87
N SER A 63 0.84 -11.37 1.94
CA SER A 63 1.46 -10.72 0.77
C SER A 63 2.12 -11.70 -0.20
N LYS A 64 2.79 -12.75 0.31
CA LYS A 64 3.40 -13.82 -0.49
C LYS A 64 2.38 -14.66 -1.26
N THR A 65 1.18 -14.81 -0.69
CA THR A 65 0.10 -15.59 -1.31
C THR A 65 -0.59 -14.78 -2.42
N PHE A 66 -0.71 -13.46 -2.26
CA PHE A 66 -1.37 -12.58 -3.24
C PHE A 66 -0.45 -12.07 -4.36
N MET A 67 0.87 -12.13 -4.22
CA MET A 67 1.83 -11.77 -5.29
C MET A 67 2.23 -12.95 -6.20
N GLN A 68 1.57 -14.11 -6.10
CA GLN A 68 1.86 -15.32 -6.90
C GLN A 68 0.95 -15.52 -8.12
N GLU A 69 0.10 -14.55 -8.47
CA GLU A 69 -0.64 -14.55 -9.74
C GLU A 69 0.13 -13.90 -10.88
#